data_AF-A0A6J5U3M2-F1
#
_entry.id   AF-A0A6J5U3M2-F1
#
_cell.length_a   1.000
_cell.length_b   1.000
_cell.length_c   1.000
_cell.angle_alpha   90.00
_cell.angle_beta   90.00
_cell.angle_gamma   90.00
#
_symmetry.space_group_name_H-M   'P 1'
#
loop_
_entity.id
_entity.type
_entity.pdbx_description
1 polymer ?
#
loop_
_entity_poly.entity_id
_entity_poly.type
_entity_poly.pdbx_seq_one_letter_code
_entity_poly.pdbx_strand_id
1 'polypeptide(L)'
;MASESWKVVGETYCKAWLQQAFEPENESLPCTKFSMDVKATVRRCLLQQPIDFNEDMSLFLEDDNWNVDENEDTVEPLANNPFDLAAVISQTLSRLQVPSHAHQDMIDTIILPEAFKAAREHCGVPKVLRIAVRVDVYVAEKNYMEEEFGGDGCFGG
;
A
#
# COMPACT_ATOMS: atom_id res chain seq x y z
N MET A 1 14.04 16.75 8.14
CA MET A 1 13.34 15.47 7.99
C MET A 1 13.76 14.95 6.63
N ALA A 2 14.49 13.82 6.58
CA ALA A 2 14.90 13.25 5.32
C ALA A 2 13.63 12.94 4.52
N SER A 3 13.51 13.56 3.34
CA SER A 3 12.46 13.23 2.39
C SER A 3 12.75 11.81 1.92
N GLU A 4 12.05 10.81 2.45
CA GLU A 4 12.06 9.45 1.91
C GLU A 4 11.47 9.51 0.49
N SER A 5 12.32 9.70 -0.51
CA SER A 5 11.94 9.77 -1.91
C SER A 5 11.90 8.37 -2.51
N TRP A 6 10.86 7.62 -2.18
CA TRP A 6 10.58 6.34 -2.82
C TRP A 6 9.90 6.57 -4.16
N LYS A 7 10.33 5.84 -5.18
CA LYS A 7 9.65 5.76 -6.48
C LYS A 7 9.17 4.34 -6.68
N VAL A 8 7.89 4.14 -7.04
CA VAL A 8 7.43 2.83 -7.52
C VAL A 8 8.00 2.61 -8.92
N VAL A 9 8.64 1.47 -9.10
CA VAL A 9 9.45 1.14 -10.30
C VAL A 9 9.03 -0.14 -10.98
N GLY A 10 8.09 -0.88 -10.39
CA GLY A 10 7.51 -2.07 -10.97
C GLY A 10 5.99 -2.04 -10.89
N GLU A 11 5.36 -3.08 -11.41
CA GLU A 11 3.91 -3.26 -11.29
C GLU A 11 3.54 -3.48 -9.83
N THR A 12 2.59 -2.70 -9.33
CA THR A 12 2.02 -2.94 -8.00
C THR A 12 0.96 -4.03 -8.11
N TYR A 13 1.13 -5.10 -7.35
CA TYR A 13 0.15 -6.17 -7.30
C TYR A 13 -0.73 -5.98 -6.06
N CYS A 14 -2.03 -5.81 -6.26
CA CYS A 14 -2.99 -5.79 -5.18
C CYS A 14 -4.11 -6.80 -5.47
N LYS A 15 -4.46 -7.58 -4.46
CA LYS A 15 -5.55 -8.55 -4.55
C LYS A 15 -6.35 -8.56 -3.25
N ALA A 16 -7.66 -8.40 -3.38
CA ALA A 16 -8.61 -8.52 -2.28
C ALA A 16 -9.54 -9.71 -2.51
N TRP A 17 -9.93 -10.41 -1.44
CA TRP A 17 -10.93 -11.47 -1.50
C TRP A 17 -11.62 -11.66 -0.15
N LEU A 18 -12.87 -12.13 -0.19
CA LEU A 18 -13.61 -12.51 1.01
C LEU A 18 -12.98 -13.76 1.65
N GLN A 19 -12.59 -13.66 2.90
CA GLN A 19 -12.17 -14.82 3.71
C GLN A 19 -13.35 -15.48 4.39
N GLN A 20 -14.22 -14.68 5.02
CA GLN A 20 -15.31 -15.21 5.83
C GLN A 20 -16.47 -14.23 5.87
N ALA A 21 -17.69 -14.76 5.92
CA ALA A 21 -18.91 -14.02 6.21
C ALA A 21 -19.61 -14.69 7.40
N PHE A 22 -19.95 -13.92 8.43
CA PHE A 22 -20.66 -14.45 9.59
C PHE A 22 -21.65 -13.45 10.19
N GLU A 23 -22.65 -13.99 10.87
CA GLU A 23 -23.65 -13.22 11.62
C GLU A 23 -23.13 -13.06 13.05
N PRO A 24 -23.02 -11.84 13.58
CA PRO A 24 -22.54 -11.64 14.94
C PRO A 24 -23.62 -12.08 15.95
N GLU A 25 -23.26 -12.99 16.85
CA GLU A 25 -24.21 -13.61 17.79
C GLU A 25 -24.79 -12.62 18.83
N ASN A 26 -24.08 -11.52 19.12
CA ASN A 26 -24.43 -10.57 20.20
C ASN A 26 -24.45 -9.09 19.76
N GLU A 27 -24.42 -8.80 18.46
CA GLU A 27 -24.52 -7.42 17.93
C GLU A 27 -25.70 -7.30 16.97
N SER A 28 -26.65 -6.42 17.28
CA SER A 28 -27.61 -5.97 16.26
C SER A 28 -26.90 -4.97 15.34
N LEU A 29 -26.42 -5.45 14.19
CA LEU A 29 -25.79 -4.59 13.21
C LEU A 29 -26.85 -3.82 12.41
N PRO A 30 -26.78 -2.48 12.32
CA PRO A 30 -27.67 -1.70 11.46
C PRO A 30 -27.36 -1.90 9.96
N CYS A 31 -26.12 -2.31 9.64
CA CYS A 31 -25.60 -2.50 8.29
C CYS A 31 -24.48 -3.56 8.29
N THR A 32 -24.11 -4.05 7.11
CA THR A 32 -22.97 -4.95 6.94
C THR A 32 -21.67 -4.27 7.35
N LYS A 33 -20.93 -4.88 8.29
CA LYS A 33 -19.60 -4.41 8.74
C LYS A 33 -18.53 -5.10 7.89
N PHE A 34 -17.48 -4.36 7.54
CA PHE A 34 -16.28 -4.95 6.93
C PHE A 34 -15.17 -5.03 7.96
N SER A 35 -14.45 -6.14 7.95
CA SER A 35 -13.19 -6.35 8.67
C SER A 35 -12.16 -6.70 7.60
N MET A 36 -11.06 -5.96 7.54
CA MET A 36 -10.05 -6.09 6.50
C MET A 36 -8.70 -6.44 7.13
N ASP A 37 -8.15 -7.59 6.75
CA ASP A 37 -6.77 -7.96 7.06
C ASP A 37 -5.88 -7.55 5.89
N VAL A 38 -5.02 -6.57 6.09
CA VAL A 38 -4.14 -6.03 5.06
C VAL A 38 -2.72 -6.54 5.31
N LYS A 39 -2.21 -7.36 4.40
CA LYS A 39 -0.80 -7.75 4.36
C LYS A 39 -0.11 -7.02 3.22
N ALA A 40 0.89 -6.21 3.54
CA ALA A 40 1.74 -5.53 2.57
C ALA A 40 3.13 -6.17 2.53
N THR A 41 3.60 -6.46 1.34
CA THR A 41 4.97 -6.85 1.03
C THR A 41 5.58 -5.71 0.24
N VAL A 42 6.57 -5.03 0.83
CA VAL A 42 7.30 -3.94 0.17
C VAL A 42 8.67 -4.49 -0.23
N ARG A 43 8.90 -4.57 -1.54
CA ARG A 43 10.17 -5.00 -2.12
C ARG A 43 10.97 -3.76 -2.48
N ARG A 44 12.11 -3.59 -1.82
CA ARG A 44 13.01 -2.45 -1.96
C ARG A 44 14.23 -2.85 -2.76
N CYS A 45 14.46 -2.21 -3.89
CA CYS A 45 15.67 -2.44 -4.66
C CYS A 45 16.84 -1.70 -3.99
N LEU A 46 17.84 -2.46 -3.52
CA LEU A 46 19.09 -1.91 -2.98
C LEU A 46 20.03 -1.60 -4.15
N LEU A 47 19.94 -0.39 -4.68
CA LEU A 47 20.84 0.05 -5.73
C LEU A 47 22.22 0.35 -5.13
N GLN A 48 23.24 -0.41 -5.57
CA GLN A 48 24.63 -0.17 -5.16
C GLN A 48 25.21 1.12 -5.77
N GLN A 49 24.57 1.67 -6.80
CA GLN A 49 24.98 2.91 -7.45
C GLN A 49 23.75 3.75 -7.84
N PRO A 50 23.85 5.09 -7.87
CA PRO A 50 22.77 5.96 -8.32
C PRO A 50 22.46 5.66 -9.80
N ILE A 51 21.24 5.20 -10.08
CA ILE A 51 20.78 4.93 -11.45
C ILE A 51 20.10 6.18 -12.01
N ASP A 52 20.43 6.51 -13.26
CA ASP A 52 19.64 7.46 -14.04
C ASP A 52 18.30 6.82 -14.40
N PHE A 53 17.21 7.31 -13.79
CA PHE A 53 15.85 6.78 -13.96
C PHE A 53 15.29 6.97 -15.39
N ASN A 54 16.04 7.57 -16.30
CA ASN A 54 15.73 7.63 -17.73
C ASN A 54 16.18 6.39 -18.51
N GLU A 55 17.09 5.56 -17.96
CA GLU A 55 17.49 4.30 -18.59
C GLU A 55 16.55 3.16 -18.19
N ASP A 56 16.53 2.11 -19.03
CA ASP A 56 15.61 0.97 -18.94
C ASP A 56 15.82 0.21 -17.62
N MET A 57 15.01 0.53 -16.61
CA MET A 57 15.10 -0.03 -15.25
C MET A 57 15.04 -1.55 -15.22
N SER A 58 14.46 -2.18 -16.24
CA SER A 58 14.39 -3.63 -16.40
C SER A 58 15.76 -4.31 -16.39
N LEU A 59 16.82 -3.61 -16.80
CA LEU A 59 18.18 -4.15 -16.85
C LEU A 59 18.86 -4.27 -15.47
N PHE A 60 18.32 -3.61 -14.44
CA PHE A 60 18.96 -3.52 -13.11
C PHE A 60 18.20 -4.27 -12.01
N LEU A 61 17.03 -4.84 -12.33
CA LEU A 61 16.18 -5.58 -11.39
C LEU A 61 16.50 -7.08 -11.46
N GLU A 62 17.64 -7.49 -10.92
CA GLU A 62 17.90 -8.91 -10.63
C GLU A 62 17.21 -9.30 -9.30
N ASP A 63 16.68 -10.54 -9.21
CA ASP A 63 15.91 -11.02 -8.04
C ASP A 63 16.69 -10.92 -6.72
N ASP A 64 18.02 -11.00 -6.76
CA ASP A 64 18.90 -10.95 -5.58
C ASP A 64 19.11 -9.53 -5.01
N ASN A 65 18.65 -8.48 -5.72
CA ASN A 65 18.84 -7.08 -5.31
C ASN A 65 17.68 -6.50 -4.49
N TRP A 66 16.71 -7.33 -4.11
CA TRP A 66 15.51 -6.90 -3.39
C TRP A 66 15.59 -7.23 -1.91
N ASN A 67 15.52 -6.20 -1.07
CA ASN A 67 15.15 -6.37 0.34
C ASN A 67 13.63 -6.46 0.45
N VAL A 68 13.11 -7.38 1.26
CA VAL A 68 11.68 -7.64 1.39
C VAL A 68 11.24 -7.31 2.81
N ASP A 69 10.36 -6.33 2.94
CA ASP A 69 9.73 -5.99 4.20
C ASP A 69 8.25 -6.40 4.17
N GLU A 70 7.90 -7.37 5.00
CA GLU A 70 6.52 -7.82 5.18
C GLU A 70 5.91 -7.18 6.42
N ASN A 71 4.85 -6.41 6.23
CA ASN A 71 4.07 -5.80 7.31
C ASN A 71 2.61 -6.22 7.20
N GLU A 72 1.95 -6.43 8.33
CA GLU A 72 0.53 -6.75 8.39
C GLU A 72 -0.20 -5.86 9.41
N ASP A 73 -1.43 -5.50 9.08
CA ASP A 73 -2.31 -4.78 9.99
C ASP A 73 -3.77 -5.17 9.71
N THR A 74 -4.58 -5.16 10.76
CA THR A 74 -6.02 -5.43 10.66
C THR A 74 -6.78 -4.14 10.90
N VAL A 75 -7.72 -3.84 10.01
CA VAL A 75 -8.61 -2.70 10.16
C VAL A 75 -10.05 -3.17 10.21
N GLU A 76 -10.80 -2.59 11.14
CA GLU A 76 -12.24 -2.81 11.28
C GLU A 76 -13.00 -1.53 10.89
N PRO A 77 -13.10 -1.21 9.60
CA PRO A 77 -13.87 -0.06 9.17
C PRO A 77 -15.37 -0.31 9.42
N LEU A 78 -15.97 0.48 10.31
CA LEU A 78 -17.42 0.56 10.48
C LEU A 78 -18.03 1.19 9.22
N ALA A 79 -18.61 0.39 8.34
CA ALA A 79 -19.14 0.88 7.08
C ALA A 79 -20.54 1.46 7.22
N ASN A 80 -20.60 2.74 7.60
CA ASN A 80 -21.76 3.58 7.29
C ASN A 80 -21.54 4.41 6.01
N ASN A 81 -20.29 4.56 5.54
CA ASN A 81 -19.95 5.40 4.39
C ASN A 81 -18.72 4.86 3.63
N PRO A 82 -18.79 4.68 2.29
CA PRO A 82 -17.64 4.27 1.46
C PRO A 82 -16.44 5.21 1.52
N PHE A 83 -16.65 6.52 1.73
CA PHE A 83 -15.54 7.49 1.83
C PHE A 83 -14.71 7.30 3.12
N ASP A 84 -15.37 6.94 4.21
CA ASP A 84 -14.69 6.66 5.49
C ASP A 84 -13.87 5.37 5.38
N LEU A 85 -14.37 4.39 4.63
CA LEU A 85 -13.67 3.15 4.33
C LEU A 85 -12.37 3.40 3.54
N ALA A 86 -12.44 4.22 2.49
CA ALA A 86 -11.26 4.60 1.69
C ALA A 86 -10.18 5.30 2.53
N ALA A 87 -10.57 6.22 3.41
CA ALA A 87 -9.64 6.94 4.28
C ALA A 87 -8.92 6.00 5.27
N VAL A 88 -9.66 5.07 5.90
CA VAL A 88 -9.10 4.09 6.85
C VAL A 88 -8.14 3.12 6.15
N ILE A 89 -8.48 2.68 4.94
CA ILE A 89 -7.59 1.82 4.14
C ILE A 89 -6.31 2.59 3.78
N SER A 90 -6.42 3.82 3.30
CA SER A 90 -5.25 4.65 2.95
C SER A 90 -4.32 4.89 4.13
N GLN A 91 -4.86 5.16 5.32
CA GLN A 91 -4.06 5.28 6.54
C GLN A 91 -3.37 3.97 6.92
N THR A 92 -4.01 2.84 6.69
CA THR A 92 -3.43 1.51 6.96
C THR A 92 -2.30 1.20 5.99
N LEU A 93 -2.50 1.45 4.70
CA LEU A 93 -1.45 1.33 3.68
C LEU A 93 -0.25 2.21 4.02
N SER A 94 -0.49 3.44 4.48
CA SER A 94 0.59 4.33 4.94
C SER A 94 1.37 3.77 6.14
N ARG A 95 0.68 3.19 7.13
CA ARG A 95 1.32 2.55 8.30
C ARG A 95 2.14 1.32 7.89
N LEU A 96 1.68 0.61 6.86
CA LEU A 96 2.38 -0.52 6.25
C LEU A 96 3.50 -0.11 5.28
N GLN A 97 3.84 1.18 5.23
CA GLN A 97 4.89 1.73 4.36
C GLN A 97 4.62 1.56 2.87
N VAL A 98 3.35 1.45 2.47
CA VAL A 98 2.97 1.49 1.06
C VAL A 98 3.07 2.94 0.55
N PRO A 99 3.58 3.18 -0.66
CA PRO A 99 3.68 4.52 -1.21
C PRO A 99 2.32 5.16 -1.48
N SER A 100 2.15 6.41 -1.05
CA SER A 100 0.88 7.15 -1.11
C SER A 100 0.27 7.27 -2.52
N HIS A 101 1.10 7.36 -3.56
CA HIS A 101 0.64 7.44 -4.94
C HIS A 101 0.00 6.13 -5.44
N ALA A 102 0.30 4.99 -4.83
CA ALA A 102 -0.33 3.71 -5.16
C ALA A 102 -1.67 3.51 -4.42
N HIS A 103 -1.94 4.29 -3.36
CA HIS A 103 -3.11 4.07 -2.49
C HIS A 103 -4.42 4.18 -3.26
N GLN A 104 -4.63 5.29 -3.97
CA GLN A 104 -5.92 5.60 -4.58
C GLN A 104 -6.30 4.54 -5.61
N ASP A 105 -5.36 4.18 -6.49
CA ASP A 105 -5.58 3.16 -7.51
C ASP A 105 -5.92 1.81 -6.88
N MET A 106 -5.18 1.35 -5.86
CA MET A 106 -5.48 0.08 -5.20
C MET A 106 -6.85 0.08 -4.50
N ILE A 107 -7.20 1.18 -3.83
CA ILE A 107 -8.46 1.34 -3.11
C ILE A 107 -9.64 1.29 -4.07
N ASP A 108 -9.61 2.13 -5.12
CA ASP A 108 -10.74 2.34 -6.01
C ASP A 108 -10.92 1.20 -7.02
N THR A 109 -9.83 0.57 -7.47
CA THR A 109 -9.88 -0.44 -8.52
C THR A 109 -10.01 -1.86 -8.00
N ILE A 110 -9.56 -2.13 -6.76
CA ILE A 110 -9.46 -3.50 -6.25
C ILE A 110 -10.18 -3.65 -4.91
N ILE A 111 -9.81 -2.88 -3.88
CA ILE A 111 -10.26 -3.15 -2.50
C ILE A 111 -11.76 -2.84 -2.34
N LEU A 112 -12.21 -1.64 -2.73
CA LEU A 112 -13.62 -1.26 -2.63
C LEU A 112 -14.51 -2.10 -3.56
N PRO A 113 -14.19 -2.30 -4.86
CA PRO A 113 -15.02 -3.11 -5.74
C PRO A 113 -15.22 -4.54 -5.24
N GLU A 114 -14.17 -5.21 -4.76
CA GLU A 114 -14.27 -6.58 -4.23
C GLU A 114 -15.06 -6.62 -2.92
N ALA A 115 -14.90 -5.63 -2.04
CA ALA A 115 -15.70 -5.51 -0.82
C ALA A 115 -17.19 -5.35 -1.13
N PHE A 116 -17.54 -4.45 -2.05
CA PHE A 116 -18.94 -4.22 -2.44
C PHE A 116 -19.51 -5.37 -3.29
N LYS A 117 -18.67 -6.12 -3.99
CA LYS A 117 -19.09 -7.36 -4.67
C LYS A 117 -19.44 -8.44 -3.65
N ALA A 118 -18.57 -8.69 -2.66
CA ALA A 118 -18.85 -9.63 -1.58
C ALA A 118 -20.12 -9.25 -0.80
N ALA A 119 -20.32 -7.96 -0.52
CA ALA A 119 -21.54 -7.48 0.13
C ALA A 119 -22.81 -7.75 -0.70
N ARG A 120 -22.73 -7.63 -2.03
CA ARG A 120 -23.85 -7.95 -2.92
C ARG A 120 -24.13 -9.45 -3.00
N GLU A 121 -23.09 -10.29 -2.96
CA GLU A 121 -23.24 -11.75 -2.98
C GLU A 121 -23.88 -12.28 -1.68
N HIS A 122 -23.64 -11.60 -0.56
CA HIS A 122 -24.19 -11.94 0.75
C HIS A 122 -25.36 -11.04 1.17
N CYS A 123 -26.22 -10.66 0.22
CA CYS A 123 -27.43 -9.88 0.49
C CYS A 123 -28.37 -10.60 1.49
N GLY A 124 -28.99 -9.83 2.38
CA GLY A 124 -30.01 -10.30 3.32
C GLY A 124 -29.87 -9.63 4.68
N VAL A 125 -29.31 -10.37 5.64
CA VAL A 125 -29.11 -9.92 7.02
C VAL A 125 -27.77 -9.17 7.13
N PRO A 126 -27.69 -8.07 7.89
CA PRO A 126 -26.41 -7.45 8.26
C PRO A 126 -25.42 -8.48 8.82
N LYS A 127 -24.23 -8.54 8.23
CA LYS A 127 -23.16 -9.50 8.56
C LYS A 127 -21.84 -8.79 8.76
N VAL A 128 -20.90 -9.48 9.37
CA VAL A 128 -19.49 -9.10 9.34
C VAL A 128 -18.82 -9.83 8.19
N LEU A 129 -18.24 -9.08 7.26
CA LEU A 129 -17.48 -9.60 6.13
C LEU A 129 -16.00 -9.40 6.39
N ARG A 130 -15.27 -10.50 6.58
CA ARG A 130 -13.82 -10.51 6.72
C ARG A 130 -13.17 -10.63 5.35
N ILE A 131 -12.41 -9.63 4.94
CA ILE A 131 -11.75 -9.51 3.64
C ILE A 131 -10.25 -9.56 3.89
N ALA A 132 -9.52 -10.36 3.11
CA ALA A 132 -8.08 -10.26 3.06
C ALA A 132 -7.63 -9.44 1.87
N VAL A 133 -6.66 -8.57 2.10
CA VAL A 133 -6.01 -7.74 1.09
C VAL A 133 -4.52 -8.07 1.13
N ARG A 134 -3.98 -8.48 -0.02
CA ARG A 134 -2.53 -8.59 -0.22
C ARG A 134 -2.08 -7.50 -1.15
N VAL A 135 -1.06 -6.77 -0.73
CA VAL A 135 -0.40 -5.70 -1.48
C VAL A 135 1.06 -6.09 -1.64
N ASP A 136 1.56 -6.15 -2.86
CA ASP A 136 2.99 -6.33 -3.17
C ASP A 136 3.44 -5.13 -4.01
N VAL A 137 4.40 -4.36 -3.50
CA VAL A 137 4.84 -3.10 -4.11
C VAL A 137 6.36 -3.14 -4.30
N TYR A 138 6.80 -2.75 -5.50
CA TYR A 138 8.20 -2.65 -5.87
C TYR A 138 8.63 -1.18 -5.86
N VAL A 139 9.56 -0.85 -4.96
CA VAL A 139 10.07 0.51 -4.79
C VAL A 139 11.58 0.57 -4.99
N ALA A 140 12.05 1.66 -5.59
CA ALA A 140 13.45 2.04 -5.59
C ALA A 140 13.66 3.19 -4.62
N GLU A 141 14.71 3.08 -3.81
CA GLU A 141 15.18 4.17 -2.96
C GLU A 141 16.12 5.07 -3.77
N LYS A 142 15.75 6.34 -3.93
CA LYS A 142 16.73 7.35 -4.34
C LYS A 142 17.61 7.70 -3.14
N ASN A 143 18.79 7.11 -3.07
CA ASN A 143 19.86 7.69 -2.27
C ASN A 143 20.33 8.95 -2.96
N TYR A 144 19.75 10.11 -2.60
CA TYR A 144 20.46 11.36 -2.79
C TYR A 144 21.66 11.31 -1.84
N MET A 145 22.81 10.84 -2.32
CA MET A 145 24.04 11.38 -1.78
C MET A 145 23.96 12.85 -2.17
N GLU A 146 23.69 13.72 -1.19
CA GLU A 146 23.93 15.15 -1.35
C GLU A 146 25.36 15.26 -1.88
N GLU A 147 25.51 15.62 -3.15
CA GLU A 147 26.76 16.19 -3.61
C GLU A 147 26.96 17.38 -2.67
N GLU A 148 27.92 17.27 -1.74
CA GLU A 148 28.47 18.41 -1.05
C GLU A 148 28.97 19.35 -2.15
N PHE A 149 28.09 20.28 -2.56
CA PHE A 149 28.47 21.48 -3.25
C PHE A 149 29.34 22.26 -2.25
N GLY A 150 30.62 21.91 -2.22
CA GLY A 150 31.69 22.70 -1.63
C GLY A 150 31.84 23.98 -2.43
N GLY A 151 30.84 24.86 -2.32
CA GLY A 151 31.02 26.26 -2.61
C GLY A 151 31.86 26.86 -1.50
N ASP A 152 33.08 27.27 -1.83
CA ASP A 152 33.53 28.56 -1.33
C ASP A 152 34.39 29.25 -2.39
N GLY A 153 33.76 30.23 -3.05
CA GLY A 153 34.49 31.28 -3.70
C GLY A 153 34.96 32.25 -2.63
N CYS A 154 36.25 32.25 -2.30
CA CYS A 154 36.88 33.36 -1.58
C CYS A 154 37.81 34.13 -2.52
N PHE A 155 37.38 35.36 -2.81
CA PHE A 155 38.21 36.48 -3.24
C PHE A 155 39.41 36.67 -2.30
N GLY A 156 40.59 36.99 -2.85
CA GLY A 156 41.70 37.59 -2.09
C GLY A 156 43.08 37.35 -2.70
N GLY A 157 43.55 38.30 -3.51
CA GLY A 157 44.91 38.38 -4.04
C GLY A 157 45.09 39.55 -4.98
#